data_AF-J9AP53-F1
#
_entry.id   AF-J9AP53-F1
#
_cell.length_a   1.000
_cell.length_b   1.000
_cell.length_c   1.000
_cell.angle_alpha   90.00
_cell.angle_beta   90.00
_cell.angle_gamma   90.00
#
_symmetry.space_group_name_H-M   'P 1'
#
loop_
_entity.id
_entity.type
_entity.pdbx_description
1 polymer ?
#
loop_
_entity_poly.entity_id
_entity_poly.type
_entity_poly.pdbx_seq_one_letter_code
_entity_poly.pdbx_strand_id
1 'polypeptide(L)'
;MFCCINFCNIYFNYRSEFGDIRGGIRAKSILRPILYDRTCEEMEIPDEYCICEQTWYNTDIHGDDVTNAAQFLINDINDFLKQKNLTEICETLDFIEIISAKQLENRPVLKIVVSASPSYGKYEAQLLKEKDNFIIITKIIRLDEYGEQGYCTPGEDVRPLCYCRRQLTTSATR
;
A
#
# COMPACT_ATOMS: atom_id res chain seq x y z
N MET A 1 -57.18 10.00 -27.16
CA MET A 1 -56.96 9.55 -25.77
C MET A 1 -56.15 8.26 -25.83
N PHE A 2 -54.92 8.36 -25.34
CA PHE A 2 -53.85 7.37 -25.19
C PHE A 2 -53.23 6.69 -26.42
N CYS A 3 -51.90 6.84 -26.44
CA CYS A 3 -50.92 6.51 -27.46
C CYS A 3 -50.48 5.04 -27.34
N CYS A 4 -50.09 4.48 -28.48
CA CYS A 4 -49.63 3.11 -28.66
C CYS A 4 -48.32 2.77 -27.93
N ILE A 5 -48.09 1.45 -27.89
CA ILE A 5 -46.82 0.69 -27.89
C ILE A 5 -46.55 -0.05 -26.58
N ASN A 6 -47.01 -1.32 -26.57
CA ASN A 6 -46.39 -2.39 -25.79
C ASN A 6 -44.94 -2.57 -26.27
N PHE A 7 -43.98 -1.96 -25.57
CA PHE A 7 -42.57 -2.35 -25.70
C PHE A 7 -42.39 -3.70 -25.00
N CYS A 8 -42.62 -4.77 -25.75
CA CYS A 8 -42.16 -6.10 -25.42
C CYS A 8 -40.63 -6.05 -25.28
N ASN A 9 -40.10 -6.59 -24.19
CA ASN A 9 -38.68 -6.72 -23.88
C ASN A 9 -37.86 -7.21 -25.10
N ILE A 10 -37.18 -6.30 -25.78
CA ILE A 10 -36.13 -6.65 -26.75
C ILE A 10 -34.82 -6.76 -25.97
N TYR A 11 -34.62 -7.90 -25.31
CA TYR A 11 -33.26 -8.31 -24.98
C TYR A 11 -32.64 -8.87 -26.26
N PHE A 12 -31.76 -8.09 -26.90
CA PHE A 12 -30.98 -8.57 -28.04
C PHE A 12 -30.09 -9.73 -27.60
N ASN A 13 -30.40 -10.94 -28.08
CA ASN A 13 -29.65 -12.14 -27.77
C ASN A 13 -28.47 -12.31 -28.74
N TYR A 14 -27.35 -11.71 -28.39
CA TYR A 14 -26.12 -11.76 -29.18
C TYR A 14 -25.34 -13.11 -29.08
N ARG A 15 -25.94 -14.20 -28.54
CA ARG A 15 -25.17 -15.44 -28.15
C ARG A 15 -24.52 -16.10 -29.34
N SER A 16 -25.16 -16.01 -30.51
CA SER A 16 -24.64 -16.48 -31.77
C SER A 16 -23.35 -15.77 -32.21
N GLU A 17 -23.17 -14.50 -31.83
CA GLU A 17 -22.04 -13.68 -32.30
C GLU A 17 -20.81 -13.79 -31.39
N PHE A 18 -21.00 -14.05 -30.10
CA PHE A 18 -19.92 -13.94 -29.12
C PHE A 18 -19.84 -15.14 -28.15
N GLY A 19 -20.67 -16.17 -28.31
CA GLY A 19 -20.68 -17.38 -27.47
C GLY A 19 -21.57 -17.29 -26.22
N ASP A 20 -21.74 -18.44 -25.54
CA ASP A 20 -22.53 -18.58 -24.31
C ASP A 20 -21.84 -17.96 -23.09
N ILE A 21 -20.51 -17.97 -23.07
CA ILE A 21 -19.69 -17.31 -22.05
C ILE A 21 -19.11 -16.04 -22.67
N ARG A 22 -19.44 -14.88 -22.10
CA ARG A 22 -18.94 -13.59 -22.56
C ARG A 22 -18.56 -12.68 -21.43
N GLY A 23 -17.39 -12.08 -21.58
CA GLY A 23 -16.63 -11.46 -20.51
C GLY A 23 -15.70 -12.51 -19.93
N GLY A 24 -14.39 -12.26 -20.01
CA GLY A 24 -13.44 -13.02 -19.21
C GLY A 24 -13.63 -12.70 -17.72
N ILE A 25 -12.88 -13.37 -16.86
CA ILE A 25 -12.75 -13.09 -15.41
C ILE A 25 -12.63 -11.58 -15.11
N ARG A 26 -11.95 -10.81 -15.97
CA ARG A 26 -11.68 -9.38 -15.79
C ARG A 26 -12.83 -8.41 -16.09
N ALA A 27 -13.89 -8.80 -16.82
CA ALA A 27 -14.87 -7.84 -17.32
C ALA A 27 -16.32 -8.36 -17.32
N LYS A 28 -17.06 -8.03 -16.24
CA LYS A 28 -18.52 -8.18 -16.19
C LYS A 28 -19.18 -6.92 -16.78
N SER A 29 -20.07 -7.10 -17.75
CA SER A 29 -20.82 -5.98 -18.38
C SER A 29 -21.66 -5.21 -17.34
N ILE A 30 -21.65 -3.88 -17.42
CA ILE A 30 -22.49 -3.00 -16.57
C ILE A 30 -24.00 -3.20 -16.78
N LEU A 31 -24.38 -3.79 -17.92
CA LEU A 31 -25.78 -4.08 -18.26
C LEU A 31 -26.28 -5.42 -17.66
N ARG A 32 -25.45 -6.10 -16.86
CA ARG A 32 -25.83 -7.32 -16.14
C ARG A 32 -25.95 -7.05 -14.64
N PRO A 33 -26.81 -7.80 -13.93
CA PRO A 33 -26.92 -7.68 -12.48
C PRO A 33 -25.57 -7.93 -11.81
N ILE A 34 -25.23 -7.06 -10.86
CA ILE A 34 -24.02 -7.14 -10.05
C ILE A 34 -24.31 -8.17 -8.95
N LEU A 35 -23.59 -9.31 -8.97
CA LEU A 35 -23.57 -10.25 -7.84
C LEU A 35 -23.06 -9.53 -6.58
N TYR A 36 -23.68 -9.78 -5.43
CA TYR A 36 -23.32 -9.13 -4.16
C TYR A 36 -22.08 -9.74 -3.49
N ASP A 37 -21.73 -10.96 -3.84
CA ASP A 37 -20.71 -11.83 -3.25
C ASP A 37 -19.45 -11.92 -4.12
N ARG A 38 -18.98 -10.79 -4.65
CA ARG A 38 -17.76 -10.77 -5.46
C ARG A 38 -16.53 -10.83 -4.57
N THR A 39 -15.60 -11.72 -4.87
CA THR A 39 -14.31 -11.79 -4.19
C THR A 39 -13.25 -10.95 -4.89
N CYS A 40 -12.18 -10.60 -4.17
CA CYS A 40 -11.04 -9.91 -4.78
C CYS A 40 -10.34 -10.74 -5.85
N GLU A 41 -10.26 -12.07 -5.67
CA GLU A 41 -9.69 -13.01 -6.63
C GLU A 41 -10.45 -12.97 -7.96
N GLU A 42 -11.79 -12.95 -7.92
CA GLU A 42 -12.61 -12.81 -9.13
C GLU A 42 -12.35 -11.51 -9.89
N MET A 43 -12.02 -10.44 -9.15
CA MET A 43 -11.72 -9.14 -9.73
C MET A 43 -10.25 -8.99 -10.11
N GLU A 44 -9.41 -10.00 -9.85
CA GLU A 44 -7.95 -9.92 -9.95
C GLU A 44 -7.37 -8.70 -9.22
N ILE A 45 -7.99 -8.32 -8.10
CA ILE A 45 -7.45 -7.30 -7.21
C ILE A 45 -6.34 -7.97 -6.41
N PRO A 46 -5.09 -7.49 -6.47
CA PRO A 46 -4.02 -8.01 -5.64
C PRO A 46 -4.42 -7.98 -4.16
N ASP A 47 -4.01 -8.98 -3.38
CA ASP A 47 -4.34 -9.09 -1.96
C ASP A 47 -4.09 -7.78 -1.22
N GLU A 48 -2.99 -7.10 -1.53
CA GLU A 48 -2.60 -5.80 -0.96
C GLU A 48 -3.69 -4.72 -1.07
N TYR A 49 -4.55 -4.81 -2.08
CA TYR A 49 -5.66 -3.90 -2.36
C TYR A 49 -7.04 -4.51 -2.06
N CYS A 50 -7.09 -5.73 -1.52
CA CYS A 50 -8.31 -6.42 -1.13
C CYS A 50 -8.79 -5.98 0.25
N ILE A 51 -9.12 -4.69 0.39
CA ILE A 51 -9.40 -4.08 1.71
C ILE A 51 -10.66 -4.66 2.37
N CYS A 52 -11.65 -5.07 1.58
CA CYS A 52 -12.97 -5.50 2.08
C CYS A 52 -12.96 -6.88 2.75
N GLU A 53 -12.04 -7.78 2.36
CA GLU A 53 -11.95 -9.12 2.94
C GLU A 53 -10.90 -9.21 4.07
N GLN A 54 -10.06 -8.19 4.23
CA GLN A 54 -9.02 -8.16 5.25
C GLN A 54 -9.51 -7.55 6.56
N THR A 55 -9.56 -8.38 7.60
CA THR A 55 -9.83 -7.97 8.96
C THR A 55 -8.54 -7.67 9.71
N TRP A 56 -8.35 -6.41 10.08
CA TRP A 56 -7.20 -5.93 10.83
C TRP A 56 -7.58 -5.57 12.25
N TYR A 57 -6.84 -6.07 13.23
CA TYR A 57 -7.01 -5.70 14.64
C TYR A 57 -5.85 -4.85 15.13
N ASN A 58 -6.15 -3.88 16.01
CA ASN A 58 -5.10 -3.10 16.66
C ASN A 58 -4.28 -4.03 17.56
N THR A 59 -2.96 -3.92 17.47
CA THR A 59 -2.04 -4.64 18.36
C THR A 59 -1.34 -3.65 19.26
N ASP A 60 -0.79 -4.15 20.37
CA ASP A 60 0.02 -3.32 21.27
C ASP A 60 1.26 -2.80 20.54
N ILE A 61 1.45 -1.48 20.57
CA ILE A 61 2.60 -0.80 19.97
C ILE A 61 3.88 -1.03 20.77
N HIS A 62 3.78 -1.46 22.03
CA HIS A 62 4.93 -1.75 22.89
C HIS A 62 5.38 -3.21 22.84
N GLY A 63 4.76 -4.05 22.00
CA GLY A 63 5.19 -5.43 21.81
C GLY A 63 6.58 -5.54 21.18
N ASP A 64 7.35 -6.54 21.62
CA ASP A 64 8.70 -6.80 21.10
C ASP A 64 8.69 -7.02 19.58
N ASP A 65 7.72 -7.80 19.08
CA ASP A 65 7.56 -8.05 17.65
C ASP A 65 7.33 -6.78 16.84
N VAL A 66 6.50 -5.86 17.36
CA VAL A 66 6.17 -4.60 16.67
C VAL A 66 7.38 -3.68 16.67
N THR A 67 8.12 -3.64 17.78
CA THR A 67 9.35 -2.84 17.90
C THR A 67 10.45 -3.36 16.97
N ASN A 68 10.64 -4.68 16.90
CA ASN A 68 11.59 -5.30 15.98
C ASN A 68 11.20 -5.08 14.53
N ALA A 69 9.92 -5.20 14.19
CA ALA A 69 9.41 -4.91 12.84
C ALA A 69 9.61 -3.43 12.45
N ALA A 70 9.41 -2.50 13.40
CA ALA A 70 9.61 -1.08 13.19
C ALA A 70 11.08 -0.71 12.92
N GLN A 71 12.00 -1.27 13.71
CA GLN A 71 13.44 -1.09 13.48
C GLN A 71 13.87 -1.72 12.16
N PHE A 72 13.36 -2.91 11.85
CA PHE A 72 13.62 -3.59 10.57
C PHE A 72 13.17 -2.73 9.38
N LEU A 73 11.99 -2.13 9.45
CA LEU A 73 11.47 -1.27 8.39
C LEU A 73 12.38 -0.08 8.10
N ILE A 74 12.86 0.63 9.13
CA ILE A 74 13.77 1.77 8.94
C ILE A 74 15.12 1.32 8.40
N ASN A 75 15.64 0.19 8.87
CA ASN A 75 16.88 -0.39 8.36
C ASN A 75 16.76 -0.78 6.89
N ASP A 76 15.63 -1.39 6.48
CA ASP A 76 15.37 -1.74 5.08
C ASP A 76 15.30 -0.50 4.18
N ILE A 77 14.70 0.60 4.64
CA ILE A 77 14.73 1.88 3.91
C ILE A 77 16.18 2.35 3.71
N ASN A 78 16.98 2.36 4.77
CA ASN A 78 18.37 2.78 4.69
C ASN A 78 19.20 1.86 3.78
N ASP A 79 18.95 0.56 3.81
CA ASP A 79 19.65 -0.41 2.97
C ASP A 79 19.23 -0.29 1.50
N PHE A 80 17.96 -0.01 1.22
CA PHE A 80 17.49 0.35 -0.12
C PHE A 80 18.20 1.59 -0.66
N LEU A 81 18.36 2.64 0.16
CA LEU A 81 19.10 3.85 -0.22
C LEU A 81 20.60 3.57 -0.47
N LYS A 82 21.22 2.69 0.34
CA LYS A 82 22.60 2.21 0.15
C LYS A 82 22.77 1.47 -1.18
N GLN A 83 21.87 0.55 -1.50
CA GLN A 83 21.90 -0.22 -2.75
C GLN A 83 21.80 0.69 -3.99
N LYS A 84 21.14 1.84 -3.86
CA LYS A 84 21.04 2.86 -4.92
C LYS A 84 22.22 3.84 -4.95
N ASN A 85 23.23 3.68 -4.09
CA ASN A 85 24.39 4.58 -3.94
C ASN A 85 24.00 6.02 -3.60
N LEU A 86 22.95 6.21 -2.78
CA LEU A 86 22.43 7.54 -2.43
C LEU A 86 22.85 8.00 -1.03
N THR A 87 23.71 7.25 -0.34
CA THR A 87 24.16 7.55 1.03
C THR A 87 24.88 8.88 1.17
N GLU A 88 25.54 9.39 0.13
CA GLU A 88 26.21 10.69 0.17
C GLU A 88 25.22 11.87 0.07
N ILE A 89 24.03 11.61 -0.48
CA ILE A 89 23.04 12.63 -0.83
C ILE A 89 21.87 12.63 0.17
N CYS A 90 21.41 11.43 0.53
CA CYS A 90 20.38 11.19 1.53
C CYS A 90 21.01 11.01 2.90
N GLU A 91 20.37 11.56 3.92
CA GLU A 91 20.71 11.29 5.31
C GLU A 91 20.25 9.90 5.72
N THR A 92 20.93 9.31 6.70
CA THR A 92 20.48 8.06 7.33
C THR A 92 19.25 8.35 8.17
N LEU A 93 18.22 7.52 8.04
CA LEU A 93 17.01 7.65 8.83
C LEU A 93 17.12 6.86 10.14
N ASP A 94 16.75 7.50 11.24
CA ASP A 94 16.72 6.87 12.57
C ASP A 94 15.28 6.68 13.04
N PHE A 95 14.99 5.53 13.64
CA PHE A 95 13.68 5.23 14.22
C PHE A 95 13.36 6.19 15.38
N ILE A 96 12.17 6.79 15.37
CA ILE A 96 11.65 7.64 16.47
C ILE A 96 10.62 6.87 17.30
N GLU A 97 9.49 6.54 16.68
CA GLU A 97 8.34 5.97 17.38
C GLU A 97 7.43 5.17 16.45
N ILE A 98 6.62 4.30 17.04
CA ILE A 98 5.53 3.58 16.37
C ILE A 98 4.26 4.40 16.55
N ILE A 99 3.64 4.80 15.43
CA ILE A 99 2.41 5.58 15.41
C ILE A 99 1.20 4.66 15.51
N SER A 100 1.22 3.54 14.79
CA SER A 100 0.15 2.55 14.85
C SER A 100 0.66 1.18 14.44
N ALA A 101 0.07 0.15 15.03
CA ALA A 101 0.33 -1.23 14.68
C ALA A 101 -0.99 -2.00 14.60
N LYS A 102 -1.13 -2.77 13.53
CA LYS A 102 -2.26 -3.66 13.29
C LYS A 102 -1.75 -5.02 12.88
N GLN A 103 -2.51 -6.05 13.20
CA GLN A 103 -2.21 -7.41 12.78
C GLN A 103 -3.38 -7.95 11.96
N LEU A 104 -3.06 -8.72 10.92
CA LEU A 104 -4.04 -9.33 10.03
C LEU A 104 -4.63 -10.58 10.68
N GLU A 105 -5.94 -10.75 10.59
CA GLU A 105 -6.60 -11.95 11.10
C GLU A 105 -6.09 -13.21 10.38
N ASN A 106 -5.83 -14.27 11.14
CA ASN A 106 -5.42 -15.59 10.64
C ASN A 106 -4.11 -15.62 9.82
N ARG A 107 -3.33 -14.53 9.79
CA ARG A 107 -2.00 -14.49 9.15
C ARG A 107 -0.99 -13.76 10.05
N PRO A 108 0.28 -14.20 10.10
CA PRO A 108 1.32 -13.53 10.87
C PRO A 108 1.83 -12.27 10.14
N VAL A 109 0.92 -11.38 9.72
CA VAL A 109 1.24 -10.13 9.01
C VAL A 109 0.96 -8.94 9.93
N LEU A 110 1.96 -8.08 10.08
CA LEU A 110 1.88 -6.83 10.81
C LEU A 110 1.84 -5.66 9.84
N LYS A 111 0.85 -4.78 9.98
CA LYS A 111 0.81 -3.47 9.33
C LYS A 111 1.23 -2.43 10.35
N ILE A 112 2.36 -1.77 10.10
CA ILE A 112 2.91 -0.78 11.02
C ILE A 112 3.02 0.58 10.33
N VAL A 113 2.89 1.63 11.14
CA VAL A 113 3.20 3.00 10.76
C VAL A 113 4.25 3.53 11.73
N VAL A 114 5.41 3.93 11.22
CA VAL A 114 6.55 4.37 12.02
C VAL A 114 6.97 5.79 11.63
N SER A 115 7.54 6.53 12.58
CA SER A 115 8.14 7.85 12.33
C SER A 115 9.66 7.75 12.32
N ALA A 116 10.33 8.49 11.42
CA ALA A 116 11.79 8.49 11.32
C ALA A 116 12.42 9.89 11.29
N SER A 117 13.49 10.08 12.06
CA SER A 117 14.35 11.26 12.07
C SER A 117 15.38 11.17 10.95
N PRO A 118 15.87 12.28 10.38
CA PRO A 118 15.49 13.68 10.61
C PRO A 118 14.24 14.14 9.82
N SER A 119 13.65 13.27 9.03
CA SER A 119 12.51 13.60 8.14
C SER A 119 11.18 13.85 8.87
N TYR A 120 11.08 13.40 10.12
CA TYR A 120 9.87 13.40 10.96
C TYR A 120 8.62 12.89 10.27
N GLY A 121 8.73 11.91 9.38
CA GLY A 121 7.50 11.37 8.85
C GLY A 121 7.45 9.89 8.68
N LYS A 122 6.32 9.55 8.07
CA LYS A 122 5.47 8.47 8.53
C LYS A 122 5.46 7.43 7.45
N TYR A 123 6.08 6.31 7.73
CA TYR A 123 6.24 5.22 6.79
C TYR A 123 5.29 4.09 7.17
N GLU A 124 4.47 3.67 6.21
CA GLU A 124 3.59 2.51 6.32
C GLU A 124 4.16 1.35 5.52
N ALA A 125 4.15 0.16 6.12
CA ALA A 125 4.44 -1.09 5.43
C ALA A 125 3.72 -2.27 6.10
N GLN A 126 3.55 -3.35 5.35
CA GLN A 126 3.13 -4.65 5.85
C GLN A 126 4.31 -5.61 5.86
N LEU A 127 4.50 -6.29 6.98
CA LEU A 127 5.59 -7.22 7.22
C LEU A 127 5.03 -8.59 7.59
N LEU A 128 5.47 -9.62 6.87
CA LEU A 128 5.24 -11.00 7.21
C LEU A 128 6.27 -11.44 8.25
N LYS A 129 5.81 -11.97 9.37
CA LYS A 129 6.67 -12.57 10.40
C LYS A 129 6.96 -14.03 10.05
N GLU A 130 8.22 -14.34 9.77
CA GLU A 130 8.71 -15.70 9.55
C GLU A 130 9.64 -16.13 10.69
N LYS A 131 9.09 -16.89 11.66
CA LYS A 131 9.79 -17.28 12.89
C LYS A 131 10.30 -16.04 13.66
N ASP A 132 11.59 -15.74 13.52
CA ASP A 132 12.30 -14.64 14.19
C ASP A 132 12.71 -13.52 13.22
N ASN A 133 12.33 -13.62 11.93
CA ASN A 133 12.63 -12.63 10.91
C ASN A 133 11.35 -11.95 10.38
N PHE A 134 11.55 -10.81 9.73
CA PHE A 134 10.48 -10.08 9.04
C PHE A 134 10.81 -9.95 7.55
N ILE A 135 9.77 -10.02 6.73
CA ILE A 135 9.85 -9.77 5.30
C ILE A 135 8.82 -8.70 4.96
N ILE A 136 9.25 -7.61 4.34
CA ILE A 136 8.34 -6.59 3.82
C ILE A 136 7.65 -7.15 2.58
N ILE A 137 6.34 -7.28 2.64
CA ILE A 137 5.52 -7.89 1.56
C ILE A 137 4.81 -6.84 0.69
N THR A 138 4.81 -5.58 1.10
CA THR A 138 4.21 -4.46 0.36
C THR A 138 5.25 -3.38 0.08
N LYS A 139 5.00 -2.53 -0.91
CA LYS A 139 5.79 -1.30 -1.08
C LYS A 139 5.71 -0.43 0.19
N ILE A 140 6.83 0.18 0.58
CA ILE A 140 6.88 1.15 1.66
C ILE A 140 6.25 2.46 1.18
N ILE A 141 5.30 2.99 1.95
CA ILE A 141 4.53 4.18 1.59
C ILE A 141 4.81 5.29 2.61
N ARG A 142 5.20 6.48 2.14
CA ARG A 142 5.24 7.70 2.95
C ARG A 142 3.83 8.29 3.03
N LEU A 143 3.28 8.45 4.23
CA LEU A 143 1.90 8.89 4.46
C LEU A 143 1.72 10.42 4.54
N ASP A 144 2.77 11.15 4.89
CA ASP A 144 2.76 12.62 5.02
C ASP A 144 3.40 13.31 3.81
N GLU A 145 3.09 14.60 3.67
CA GLU A 145 3.70 15.45 2.65
C GLU A 145 5.19 15.67 2.96
N TYR A 146 6.06 15.29 2.03
CA TYR A 146 7.51 15.40 2.18
C TYR A 146 8.08 16.63 1.45
N GLY A 147 7.31 17.29 0.57
CA GLY A 147 7.73 18.50 -0.14
C GLY A 147 9.13 18.39 -0.74
N GLU A 148 10.01 19.32 -0.36
CA GLU A 148 11.37 19.39 -0.88
C GLU A 148 12.36 18.39 -0.25
N GLN A 149 11.95 17.64 0.79
CA GLN A 149 12.84 16.75 1.56
C GLN A 149 13.60 15.73 0.70
N GLY A 150 13.01 15.24 -0.39
CA GLY A 150 13.63 14.27 -1.29
C GLY A 150 14.21 14.83 -2.60
N TYR A 151 14.17 16.16 -2.82
CA TYR A 151 14.44 16.79 -4.13
C TYR A 151 15.87 16.64 -4.68
N CYS A 152 16.81 16.15 -3.88
CA CYS A 152 18.16 15.82 -4.29
C CYS A 152 18.26 14.52 -5.10
N THR A 153 17.18 13.74 -5.18
CA THR A 153 17.13 12.48 -5.94
C THR A 153 16.20 12.63 -7.15
N PRO A 154 16.59 12.12 -8.34
CA PRO A 154 15.75 12.20 -9.53
C PRO A 154 14.67 11.10 -9.60
N GLY A 155 14.82 9.99 -8.86
CA GLY A 155 13.92 8.84 -8.92
C GLY A 155 12.67 9.00 -8.06
N GLU A 156 11.49 8.85 -8.67
CA GLU A 156 10.19 8.93 -7.97
C GLU A 156 9.98 7.84 -6.93
N ASP A 157 10.64 6.69 -7.09
CA ASP A 157 10.67 5.58 -6.14
C ASP A 157 11.48 5.90 -4.89
N VAL A 158 12.51 6.75 -5.01
CA VAL A 158 13.43 7.08 -3.91
C VAL A 158 13.08 8.38 -3.19
N ARG A 159 12.50 9.36 -3.91
CA ARG A 159 12.14 10.68 -3.34
C ARG A 159 11.33 10.60 -2.04
N PRO A 160 10.33 9.72 -1.86
CA PRO A 160 9.58 9.63 -0.60
C PRO A 160 10.37 9.04 0.57
N LEU A 161 11.46 8.32 0.27
CA LEU A 161 12.28 7.61 1.25
C LEU A 161 13.56 8.37 1.62
N CYS A 162 13.96 9.36 0.82
CA CYS A 162 15.18 10.13 1.01
C CYS A 162 14.92 11.45 1.73
N TYR A 163 15.75 11.75 2.73
CA TYR A 163 15.87 13.09 3.29
C TYR A 163 17.21 13.72 2.88
N CYS A 164 17.19 14.84 2.17
CA CYS A 164 18.39 15.45 1.61
C CYS A 164 19.28 16.05 2.71
N ARG A 165 20.55 15.65 2.77
CA ARG A 165 21.52 16.15 3.77
C ARG A 165 21.65 17.67 3.81
N ARG A 166 21.53 18.34 2.67
CA ARG A 166 21.55 19.82 2.57
C ARG A 166 20.48 20.52 3.43
N GLN A 167 19.38 19.83 3.78
CA GLN A 167 18.34 20.42 4.61
C GLN A 167 18.74 20.51 6.09
N LEU A 168 19.63 19.62 6.56
CA LEU A 168 20.15 19.66 7.93
C LEU A 168 20.96 20.93 8.21
N THR A 169 21.74 21.38 7.22
CA THR A 169 22.51 22.62 7.34
C THR A 169 21.60 23.84 7.45
N THR A 170 20.41 23.79 6.86
CA THR A 170 19.44 24.89 6.91
C THR A 170 18.68 24.93 8.24
N SER A 171 18.36 23.78 8.83
CA SER A 171 17.71 23.70 10.15
C SER A 171 18.63 24.09 11.30
N ALA A 172 19.94 23.87 11.19
CA ALA A 172 20.92 24.26 12.23
C ALA A 172 21.22 25.78 12.27
N THR A 173 20.78 26.53 11.27
CA THR A 173 21.04 27.98 11.15
C THR A 173 19.80 28.82 11.50
N ARG A 174 18.73 28.20 12.04
CA ARG A 174 17.53 28.87 12.55
C ARG A 174 17.37 28.69 14.05
#